data_AF-A0A971F9Y6-F1
#
_entry.id   AF-A0A971F9Y6-F1
#
_cell.length_a   1.000
_cell.length_b   1.000
_cell.length_c   1.000
_cell.angle_alpha   90.00
_cell.angle_beta   90.00
_cell.angle_gamma   90.00
#
_symmetry.space_group_name_H-M   'P 1'
#
loop_
_entity.id
_entity.type
_entity.pdbx_description
1 polymer ?
#
loop_
_entity_poly.entity_id
_entity_poly.type
_entity_poly.pdbx_seq_one_letter_code
_entity_poly.pdbx_strand_id
1 'polypeptide(L)'
;MSALITTCSSETVVLADYCVPRNEAERLHIEAHKYFLSQKRGYDVGWDGAAADWFERYAQRYREWRQRRMLERQAEQIYKHKFLRSMEEQRDLGMTAKFEWVSLYAASWREWYEREFYDHDDLNEGEVLDLDRL
;
A
#
# COMPACT_ATOMS: atom_id res chain seq x y z
N MET A 1 30.03 26.98 46.98
CA MET A 1 30.40 25.63 46.49
C MET A 1 29.24 25.15 45.64
N SER A 2 29.56 24.71 44.42
CA SER A 2 28.75 24.74 43.21
C SER A 2 27.44 23.95 43.24
N ALA A 3 26.40 24.52 42.62
CA ALA A 3 25.28 23.79 42.06
C ALA A 3 25.73 23.18 40.71
N LEU A 4 25.70 21.86 40.60
CA LEU A 4 25.77 21.17 39.31
C LEU A 4 24.34 20.85 38.91
N ILE A 5 23.71 21.79 38.20
CA ILE A 5 22.57 21.46 37.36
C ILE A 5 23.17 20.82 36.11
N THR A 6 23.28 19.49 36.13
CA THR A 6 23.49 18.73 34.89
C THR A 6 22.16 18.71 34.16
N THR A 7 21.86 19.77 33.43
CA THR A 7 20.87 19.70 32.34
C THR A 7 21.51 18.87 31.23
N CYS A 8 21.27 17.56 31.25
CA CYS A 8 21.48 16.73 30.08
C CYS A 8 20.41 17.16 29.08
N SER A 9 20.84 17.99 28.14
CA SER A 9 20.04 18.39 26.99
C SER A 9 19.65 17.11 26.28
N SER A 10 18.37 16.73 26.37
CA SER A 10 17.80 15.66 25.56
C SER A 10 17.86 16.13 24.12
N GLU A 11 18.97 15.82 23.46
CA GLU A 11 19.16 15.94 22.04
C GLU A 11 18.22 14.90 21.41
N THR A 12 16.96 15.31 21.21
CA THR A 12 16.12 14.65 20.23
C THR A 12 16.78 14.90 18.89
N VAL A 13 17.71 14.03 18.51
CA VAL A 13 18.18 13.90 17.15
C VAL A 13 16.93 13.62 16.34
N VAL A 14 16.49 14.63 15.59
CA VAL A 14 15.49 14.47 14.56
C VAL A 14 16.20 13.66 13.47
N LEU A 15 16.25 12.34 13.67
CA LEU A 15 16.72 11.40 12.66
C LEU A 15 15.83 11.62 11.46
N ALA A 16 16.38 12.30 10.45
CA ALA A 16 15.72 12.61 9.21
C ALA A 16 14.98 11.37 8.70
N ASP A 17 13.69 11.54 8.43
CA ASP A 17 12.82 10.66 7.64
C ASP A 17 13.42 9.30 7.32
N TYR A 18 13.24 8.33 8.23
CA TYR A 18 13.38 6.95 7.80
C TYR A 18 12.30 6.71 6.74
N CYS A 19 12.75 6.47 5.51
CA CYS A 19 11.98 5.98 4.39
C CYS A 19 11.46 4.56 4.70
N VAL A 20 10.53 4.46 5.67
CA VAL A 20 9.98 3.19 6.18
C VAL A 20 8.71 2.84 5.41
N PRO A 21 8.65 1.65 4.77
CA PRO A 21 7.42 1.19 4.12
C PRO A 21 6.29 1.02 5.15
N ARG A 22 5.07 1.38 4.77
CA ARG A 22 3.89 1.29 5.65
C ARG A 22 3.42 -0.15 5.89
N ASN A 23 3.61 -1.00 4.90
CA ASN A 23 3.20 -2.39 4.89
C ASN A 23 4.17 -3.22 4.05
N GLU A 24 3.96 -4.53 4.04
CA GLU A 24 4.80 -5.45 3.28
C GLU A 24 4.68 -5.25 1.76
N ALA A 25 3.54 -4.76 1.26
CA ALA A 25 3.36 -4.42 -0.16
C ALA A 25 4.28 -3.27 -0.60
N GLU A 26 4.36 -2.19 0.18
CA GLU A 26 5.33 -1.11 -0.06
C GLU A 26 6.77 -1.64 0.01
N ARG A 27 7.08 -2.53 0.97
CA ARG A 27 8.42 -3.12 1.09
C ARG A 27 8.81 -3.88 -0.18
N LEU A 28 7.93 -4.73 -0.71
CA LEU A 28 8.20 -5.49 -1.94
C LEU A 28 8.27 -4.59 -3.17
N HIS A 29 7.47 -3.52 -3.25
CA HIS A 29 7.57 -2.58 -4.36
C HIS A 29 8.90 -1.80 -4.32
N ILE A 30 9.39 -1.43 -3.13
CA ILE A 30 10.73 -0.84 -2.98
C ILE A 30 11.80 -1.84 -3.39
N GLU A 31 11.63 -3.14 -3.06
CA GLU A 31 12.55 -4.19 -3.45
C GLU A 31 12.59 -4.40 -4.98
N ALA A 32 11.44 -4.38 -5.65
CA ALA A 32 11.35 -4.37 -7.11
C ALA A 32 12.00 -3.11 -7.71
N HIS A 33 11.71 -1.94 -7.14
CA HIS A 33 12.31 -0.68 -7.56
C HIS A 33 13.84 -0.70 -7.46
N LYS A 34 14.37 -1.23 -6.35
CA LYS A 34 15.81 -1.46 -6.16
C LYS A 34 16.38 -2.31 -7.30
N TYR A 35 15.72 -3.39 -7.67
CA TYR A 35 16.15 -4.29 -8.75
C TYR A 35 16.22 -3.57 -10.10
N PHE A 36 15.19 -2.82 -10.49
CA PHE A 36 15.18 -2.07 -11.76
C PHE A 36 16.15 -0.90 -11.76
N LEU A 37 16.24 -0.16 -10.66
CA LEU A 37 17.17 0.95 -10.50
C LEU A 37 18.63 0.49 -10.56
N SER A 38 18.95 -0.65 -9.95
CA SER A 38 20.29 -1.25 -10.02
C SER A 38 20.67 -1.67 -11.45
N GLN A 39 19.74 -2.29 -12.18
CA GLN A 39 19.95 -2.61 -13.59
C GLN A 39 20.18 -1.36 -14.44
N LYS A 40 19.39 -0.30 -14.22
CA LYS A 40 19.50 0.96 -14.96
C LYS A 40 20.83 1.67 -14.70
N ARG A 41 21.36 1.60 -13.47
CA ARG A 41 22.62 2.25 -13.10
C ARG A 41 23.87 1.39 -13.33
N GLY A 42 23.70 0.08 -13.54
CA GLY A 42 24.80 -0.86 -13.78
C GLY A 42 25.56 -1.27 -12.52
N TYR A 43 25.04 -0.94 -11.32
CA TYR A 43 25.58 -1.34 -10.02
C TYR A 43 24.44 -1.43 -8.99
N ASP A 44 24.64 -2.19 -7.89
CA ASP A 44 23.66 -2.27 -6.81
C ASP A 44 23.58 -0.93 -6.05
N VAL A 45 22.41 -0.29 -6.08
CA VAL A 45 22.16 0.99 -5.39
C VAL A 45 21.95 0.84 -3.88
N GLY A 46 21.78 -0.38 -3.38
CA GLY A 46 21.46 -0.64 -1.99
C GLY A 46 20.02 -0.28 -1.61
N TRP A 47 19.61 -0.70 -0.41
CA TRP A 47 18.25 -0.49 0.07
C TRP A 47 17.96 1.00 0.32
N ASP A 48 18.80 1.68 1.09
CA ASP A 48 18.53 3.06 1.51
C ASP A 48 18.45 4.03 0.32
N GLY A 49 19.32 3.82 -0.69
CA GLY A 49 19.32 4.62 -1.91
C GLY A 49 18.10 4.40 -2.79
N ALA A 50 17.63 3.14 -2.89
CA ALA A 50 16.40 2.82 -3.63
C ALA A 50 15.15 3.28 -2.88
N ALA A 51 15.11 3.11 -1.56
CA ALA A 51 14.02 3.58 -0.73
C ALA A 51 13.88 5.11 -0.86
N ALA A 52 14.97 5.87 -0.69
CA ALA A 52 14.92 7.33 -0.83
C ALA A 52 14.38 7.78 -2.21
N ASP A 53 14.87 7.20 -3.31
CA ASP A 53 14.37 7.49 -4.67
C ASP A 53 12.88 7.14 -4.81
N TRP A 54 12.47 5.99 -4.26
CA TRP A 54 11.08 5.55 -4.26
C TRP A 54 10.15 6.47 -3.47
N PHE A 55 10.54 6.88 -2.26
CA PHE A 55 9.74 7.77 -1.43
C PHE A 55 9.60 9.17 -2.03
N GLU A 56 10.66 9.69 -2.65
CA GLU A 56 10.65 11.01 -3.30
C GLU A 56 9.73 11.04 -4.52
N ARG A 57 9.68 9.96 -5.32
CA ARG A 57 9.12 10.01 -6.68
C ARG A 57 7.90 9.12 -6.91
N TYR A 58 7.78 8.03 -6.17
CA TYR A 58 6.85 6.93 -6.50
C TYR A 58 5.83 6.63 -5.40
N ALA A 59 6.17 6.87 -4.12
CA ALA A 59 5.35 6.46 -2.99
C ALA A 59 3.89 6.95 -3.06
N GLN A 60 3.67 8.21 -3.40
CA GLN A 60 2.31 8.76 -3.49
C GLN A 60 1.50 8.06 -4.59
N ARG A 61 2.06 7.98 -5.81
CA ARG A 61 1.39 7.34 -6.96
C ARG A 61 1.07 5.88 -6.69
N TYR A 62 2.03 5.15 -6.11
CA TYR A 62 1.82 3.75 -5.74
C TYR A 62 0.67 3.61 -4.74
N ARG A 63 0.64 4.43 -3.68
CA ARG A 63 -0.43 4.40 -2.67
C ARG A 63 -1.81 4.68 -3.28
N GLU A 64 -1.92 5.69 -4.13
CA GLU A 64 -3.17 6.04 -4.81
C GLU A 64 -3.64 4.93 -5.74
N TRP A 65 -2.74 4.39 -6.56
CA TRP A 65 -3.01 3.27 -7.45
C TRP A 65 -3.45 2.03 -6.66
N ARG A 66 -2.75 1.72 -5.57
CA ARG A 66 -3.04 0.57 -4.72
C ARG A 66 -4.40 0.71 -4.04
N GLN A 67 -4.72 1.90 -3.54
CA GLN A 67 -6.02 2.20 -2.97
C GLN A 67 -7.15 2.03 -4.00
N ARG A 68 -6.94 2.48 -5.25
CA ARG A 68 -7.91 2.29 -6.34
C ARG A 68 -8.14 0.81 -6.63
N ARG A 69 -7.08 0.02 -6.80
CA ARG A 69 -7.15 -1.43 -7.01
C ARG A 69 -7.89 -2.12 -5.85
N MET A 70 -7.63 -1.75 -4.60
CA MET A 70 -8.35 -2.27 -3.44
C MET A 70 -9.85 -1.99 -3.50
N LEU A 71 -10.24 -0.77 -3.87
CA LEU A 71 -11.65 -0.37 -4.00
C LEU A 71 -12.36 -1.11 -5.15
N GLU A 72 -11.69 -1.29 -6.28
CA GLU A 72 -12.21 -2.07 -7.42
C GLU A 72 -12.50 -3.52 -7.01
N ARG A 73 -11.53 -4.17 -6.34
CA ARG A 73 -11.70 -5.52 -5.82
C ARG A 73 -12.79 -5.61 -4.75
N GLN A 74 -12.88 -4.62 -3.86
CA GLN A 74 -13.97 -4.54 -2.90
C GLN A 74 -15.34 -4.44 -3.59
N ALA A 75 -15.46 -3.67 -4.68
CA ALA A 75 -16.68 -3.57 -5.45
C ALA A 75 -17.06 -4.90 -6.11
N GLU A 76 -16.09 -5.66 -6.63
CA GLU A 76 -16.31 -7.02 -7.15
C GLU A 76 -16.85 -7.97 -6.08
N GLN A 77 -16.31 -7.92 -4.86
CA GLN A 77 -16.78 -8.77 -3.76
C GLN A 77 -18.21 -8.40 -3.34
N ILE A 78 -18.52 -7.11 -3.24
CA ILE A 78 -19.87 -6.62 -2.95
C ILE A 78 -20.85 -7.08 -4.04
N TYR A 79 -20.44 -6.99 -5.32
CA TYR A 79 -21.26 -7.45 -6.43
C TYR A 79 -21.53 -8.96 -6.37
N LYS A 80 -20.50 -9.77 -6.15
CA LYS A 80 -20.62 -11.24 -6.01
C LYS A 80 -21.55 -11.61 -4.86
N HIS A 81 -21.37 -10.99 -3.69
CA HIS A 81 -22.23 -11.25 -2.53
C HIS A 81 -23.68 -10.83 -2.79
N LYS A 82 -23.90 -9.63 -3.37
CA LYS A 82 -25.24 -9.19 -3.76
C LYS A 82 -25.91 -10.20 -4.68
N PHE A 83 -25.20 -10.66 -5.72
CA PHE A 83 -25.73 -11.62 -6.68
C PHE A 83 -26.12 -12.94 -6.00
N LEU A 84 -25.23 -13.52 -5.18
CA LEU A 84 -25.49 -14.78 -4.49
C LEU A 84 -26.67 -14.69 -3.52
N ARG A 85 -26.76 -13.63 -2.71
CA ARG A 85 -27.87 -13.45 -1.76
C ARG A 85 -29.19 -13.19 -2.48
N SER A 86 -29.19 -12.43 -3.56
CA SER A 86 -30.40 -12.24 -4.39
C SER A 86 -30.88 -13.55 -5.04
N MET A 87 -29.94 -14.44 -5.42
CA MET A 87 -30.27 -15.77 -5.95
C MET A 87 -30.88 -16.68 -4.87
N GLU A 88 -30.31 -16.67 -3.66
CA GLU A 88 -30.80 -17.44 -2.51
C GLU A 88 -32.23 -17.02 -2.11
N GLU A 89 -32.49 -15.72 -2.06
CA GLU A 89 -33.77 -15.13 -1.66
C GLU A 89 -34.79 -15.06 -2.83
N GLN A 90 -34.39 -15.50 -4.02
CA GLN A 90 -35.19 -15.45 -5.26
C GLN A 90 -35.78 -14.07 -5.56
N ARG A 91 -35.10 -13.00 -5.13
CA ARG A 91 -35.48 -11.60 -5.34
C ARG A 91 -34.27 -10.68 -5.27
N ASP A 92 -34.31 -9.53 -5.95
CA ASP A 92 -33.22 -8.56 -5.82
C ASP A 92 -33.21 -7.91 -4.43
N LEU A 93 -32.14 -8.12 -3.67
CA LEU A 93 -31.90 -7.50 -2.36
C LEU A 93 -31.32 -6.09 -2.45
N GLY A 94 -30.89 -5.64 -3.63
CA GLY A 94 -30.50 -4.25 -3.85
C GLY A 94 -29.38 -3.79 -2.91
N MET A 95 -29.65 -2.74 -2.13
CA MET A 95 -28.70 -2.17 -1.16
C MET A 95 -28.56 -3.00 0.12
N THR A 96 -29.56 -3.81 0.49
CA THR A 96 -29.54 -4.59 1.72
C THR A 96 -28.36 -5.57 1.73
N ALA A 97 -28.15 -6.30 0.64
CA ALA A 97 -27.01 -7.21 0.53
C ALA A 97 -25.66 -6.47 0.52
N LYS A 98 -25.60 -5.23 0.02
CA LYS A 98 -24.37 -4.43 0.09
C LYS A 98 -24.05 -4.06 1.55
N PHE A 99 -25.04 -3.61 2.31
CA PHE A 99 -24.85 -3.26 3.72
C PHE A 99 -24.52 -4.47 4.59
N GLU A 100 -25.15 -5.62 4.31
CA GLU A 100 -24.80 -6.90 4.92
C GLU A 100 -23.31 -7.21 4.68
N TRP A 101 -22.85 -7.14 3.43
CA TRP A 101 -21.44 -7.42 3.11
C TRP A 101 -20.48 -6.47 3.81
N VAL A 102 -20.80 -5.16 3.80
CA VAL A 102 -19.97 -4.14 4.45
C VAL A 102 -19.88 -4.38 5.95
N SER A 103 -20.98 -4.79 6.57
CA SER A 103 -21.04 -5.00 8.03
C SER A 103 -20.35 -6.29 8.45
N LEU A 104 -20.45 -7.36 7.66
CA LEU A 104 -19.97 -8.70 8.03
C LEU A 104 -18.56 -9.02 7.53
N TYR A 105 -18.18 -8.53 6.34
CA TYR A 105 -16.97 -9.01 5.65
C TYR A 105 -15.94 -7.92 5.35
N ALA A 106 -16.34 -6.64 5.23
CA ALA A 106 -15.42 -5.62 4.71
C ALA A 106 -14.15 -5.43 5.56
N ALA A 107 -14.25 -5.48 6.89
CA ALA A 107 -13.08 -5.30 7.76
C ALA A 107 -12.07 -6.44 7.58
N SER A 108 -12.49 -7.69 7.79
CA SER A 108 -11.63 -8.87 7.63
C SER A 108 -11.10 -9.01 6.21
N TRP A 109 -11.89 -8.63 5.20
CA TRP A 109 -11.45 -8.66 3.80
C TRP A 109 -10.34 -7.64 3.53
N ARG A 110 -10.44 -6.41 4.06
CA ARG A 110 -9.38 -5.40 3.92
C ARG A 110 -8.11 -5.80 4.66
N GLU A 111 -8.23 -6.35 5.87
CA GLU A 111 -7.08 -6.87 6.61
C GLU A 111 -6.36 -7.98 5.83
N TRP A 112 -7.12 -8.90 5.24
CA TRP A 112 -6.55 -9.92 4.35
C TRP A 112 -5.90 -9.29 3.11
N TYR A 113 -6.55 -8.30 2.48
CA TYR A 113 -6.01 -7.63 1.30
C TYR A 113 -4.66 -6.95 1.59
N GLU A 114 -4.56 -6.23 2.69
CA GLU A 114 -3.32 -5.54 3.09
C GLU A 114 -2.18 -6.51 3.47
N ARG A 115 -2.53 -7.70 3.98
CA ARG A 115 -1.55 -8.68 4.45
C ARG A 115 -1.09 -9.64 3.37
N GLU A 116 -2.02 -10.17 2.58
CA GLU A 116 -1.79 -11.35 1.74
C GLU A 116 -1.91 -11.06 0.25
N PHE A 117 -2.62 -9.99 -0.14
CA PHE A 117 -2.86 -9.75 -1.55
C PHE A 117 -1.65 -9.05 -2.15
N TYR A 118 -0.91 -9.77 -3.00
CA TYR A 118 0.11 -9.22 -3.88
C TYR A 118 -0.38 -9.39 -5.30
N ASP A 119 -0.57 -8.28 -6.00
CA ASP A 119 -0.80 -8.35 -7.44
C ASP A 119 0.59 -8.48 -8.09
N HIS A 120 0.76 -9.41 -9.04
CA HIS A 120 2.04 -9.49 -9.75
C HIS A 120 2.30 -8.23 -10.58
N ASP A 121 1.23 -7.51 -10.94
CA ASP A 121 1.26 -6.18 -11.55
C ASP A 121 1.85 -5.12 -10.60
N ASP A 122 1.81 -5.33 -9.27
CA ASP A 122 2.40 -4.42 -8.27
C ASP A 122 3.93 -4.28 -8.43
N LEU A 123 4.60 -5.25 -9.08
CA LEU A 123 6.06 -5.27 -9.22
C LEU A 123 6.52 -4.70 -10.56
N ASN A 124 5.60 -4.36 -11.45
CA ASN A 124 5.94 -3.84 -12.76
C ASN A 124 5.93 -2.30 -12.73
N GLU A 125 7.12 -1.69 -12.61
CA GLU A 125 7.27 -0.24 -12.66
C GLU A 125 6.61 0.36 -13.92
N GLY A 126 6.54 -0.41 -15.00
CA GLY A 126 5.91 0.00 -16.25
C GLY A 126 4.48 0.46 -16.09
N GLU A 127 3.63 -0.23 -15.30
CA GLU A 127 2.20 0.13 -15.21
C GLU A 127 1.95 1.32 -14.27
N VAL A 128 2.78 1.47 -13.24
CA VAL A 128 2.75 2.64 -12.35
C VAL A 128 3.31 3.88 -13.07
N LEU A 129 4.19 3.71 -14.06
CA LEU A 129 4.84 4.77 -14.86
C LEU A 129 4.15 5.11 -16.19
N ASP A 130 3.41 4.21 -16.84
CA ASP A 130 2.79 4.46 -18.16
C ASP A 130 1.52 5.35 -18.13
N LEU A 131 1.15 5.92 -16.98
CA LEU A 131 0.05 6.89 -16.90
C LEU A 131 0.39 8.25 -17.54
N ASP A 132 1.64 8.48 -17.94
CA ASP A 132 2.06 9.63 -18.75
C ASP A 132 1.97 9.37 -20.28
N ARG A 133 1.30 8.28 -20.70
CA ARG A 133 1.07 7.91 -22.10
C ARG A 133 -0.40 8.00 -22.54
N LEU A 134 -1.18 8.88 -21.90
CA LEU A 134 -2.51 9.33 -22.32
C LEU A 134 -2.58 10.86 -22.34
#